data_AF-A0AB36AD76-F1
#
_entry.id   AF-A0AB36AD76-F1
#
_cell.length_a   1.000
_cell.length_b   1.000
_cell.length_c   1.000
_cell.angle_alpha   90.00
_cell.angle_beta   90.00
_cell.angle_gamma   90.00
#
_symmetry.space_group_name_H-M   'P 1'
#
loop_
_entity.id
_entity.type
_entity.pdbx_description
1 polymer ?
#
loop_
_entity_poly.entity_id
_entity_poly.type
_entity_poly.pdbx_seq_one_letter_code
_entity_poly.pdbx_strand_id
1 'polypeptide(L)'
;MRSWWENNSIKLVLFLIYEIISVCYLIKLNHLNTELKGKTYLDIAINSSAPLYLLGSIVLLGVGLLYLFFLYRNLWQAAAKDYLLLTVVILAILTIINMIFIIYMIQNPILRAILSVYIIGGAAIYAFNN
;
A
#
# COMPACT_ATOMS: atom_id res chain seq x y z
N MET A 1 23.86 18.87 16.47
CA MET A 1 23.11 17.63 16.19
C MET A 1 21.73 18.03 15.69
N ARG A 2 21.29 17.57 14.51
CA ARG A 2 19.91 17.82 14.05
C ARG A 2 18.91 17.15 14.98
N SER A 3 17.81 17.83 15.31
CA SER A 3 16.79 17.29 16.21
C SER A 3 16.14 16.02 15.65
N TRP A 4 15.55 15.18 16.51
CA TRP A 4 14.82 13.98 16.06
C TRP A 4 13.74 14.33 15.02
N TRP A 5 13.07 15.46 15.21
CA TRP A 5 12.03 15.98 14.34
C TRP A 5 12.54 16.29 12.93
N GLU A 6 13.67 16.99 12.80
CA GLU A 6 14.25 17.31 11.48
C GLU A 6 14.59 16.07 10.65
N ASN A 7 14.89 14.95 11.30
CA ASN A 7 15.30 13.71 10.62
C ASN A 7 14.11 12.80 10.24
N ASN A 8 12.92 13.03 10.81
CA ASN A 8 11.75 12.16 10.65
C ASN A 8 10.50 12.87 10.12
N SER A 9 10.43 14.20 10.17
CA SER A 9 9.27 14.99 9.75
C SER A 9 8.80 14.63 8.33
N ILE A 10 9.72 14.56 7.37
CA ILE A 10 9.41 14.21 5.97
C ILE A 10 8.81 12.80 5.88
N LYS A 11 9.39 11.82 6.59
CA LYS A 11 8.90 10.43 6.59
C LYS A 11 7.47 10.35 7.14
N LEU A 12 7.21 11.07 8.23
CA LEU A 12 5.90 11.14 8.87
C LEU A 12 4.86 11.84 7.99
N VAL A 13 5.22 12.97 7.38
CA VAL A 13 4.30 13.72 6.49
C VAL A 13 3.91 12.87 5.28
N LEU A 14 4.88 12.22 4.64
CA LEU A 14 4.61 11.32 3.51
C LEU A 14 3.72 10.13 3.92
N PHE A 15 4.00 9.53 5.09
CA PHE A 15 3.18 8.46 5.65
C PHE A 15 1.74 8.92 5.90
N LEU A 16 1.54 10.07 6.54
CA LEU A 16 0.21 10.61 6.82
C LEU A 16 -0.58 10.92 5.55
N ILE A 17 0.08 11.48 4.53
CA ILE A 17 -0.57 11.73 3.23
C ILE A 17 -1.00 10.40 2.60
N TYR A 18 -0.11 9.42 2.58
CA TYR A 18 -0.41 8.08 2.07
C TYR A 18 -1.56 7.42 2.82
N GLU A 19 -1.57 7.48 4.15
CA GLU A 19 -2.64 6.91 4.97
C GLU A 19 -3.99 7.60 4.75
N ILE A 20 -4.03 8.93 4.71
CA ILE A 20 -5.30 9.66 4.48
C ILE A 20 -5.89 9.26 3.12
N ILE A 21 -5.07 9.22 2.07
CA ILE A 21 -5.52 8.81 0.74
C ILE A 21 -5.99 7.34 0.75
N SER A 22 -5.24 6.45 1.40
CA SER A 22 -5.56 5.03 1.52
C SER A 22 -6.89 4.81 2.25
N VAL A 23 -7.11 5.47 3.39
CA VAL A 23 -8.35 5.38 4.16
C VAL A 23 -9.54 5.90 3.35
N CYS A 24 -9.41 7.07 2.71
CA CYS A 24 -10.45 7.61 1.83
C CYS A 24 -10.80 6.64 0.69
N TYR A 25 -9.78 6.00 0.11
CA TYR A 25 -9.97 5.00 -0.93
C TYR A 25 -10.67 3.74 -0.39
N LEU A 26 -10.25 3.23 0.77
CA LEU A 26 -10.84 2.05 1.40
C LEU A 26 -12.33 2.23 1.74
N ILE A 27 -12.72 3.43 2.20
CA ILE A 27 -14.14 3.75 2.45
C ILE A 27 -14.95 3.65 1.16
N LYS A 28 -14.45 4.23 0.06
CA LYS A 28 -15.12 4.18 -1.25
C LYS A 28 -15.17 2.75 -1.80
N LEU A 29 -14.09 2.00 -1.65
CA LEU A 29 -14.02 0.59 -2.05
C LEU A 29 -15.03 -0.26 -1.28
N ASN A 30 -15.16 -0.04 0.04
CA ASN A 30 -16.14 -0.74 0.84
C ASN A 30 -17.58 -0.41 0.42
N HIS A 31 -17.87 0.85 0.09
CA HIS A 31 -19.18 1.23 -0.44
C HIS A 31 -19.47 0.51 -1.77
N LEU A 32 -18.51 0.48 -2.69
CA LEU A 32 -18.65 -0.27 -3.94
C LEU A 32 -18.90 -1.76 -3.68
N ASN A 33 -18.15 -2.38 -2.77
CA ASN A 33 -18.35 -3.79 -2.41
C ASN A 33 -19.77 -4.06 -1.91
N THR A 34 -20.35 -3.14 -1.12
CA THR A 34 -21.74 -3.27 -0.68
C THR A 34 -22.74 -3.16 -1.84
N GLU A 35 -22.48 -2.29 -2.83
CA GLU A 35 -23.34 -2.14 -4.02
C GLU A 35 -23.26 -3.32 -4.99
N LEU A 36 -22.11 -3.99 -5.05
CA LEU A 36 -21.88 -5.14 -5.92
C LEU A 36 -22.25 -6.47 -5.25
N LYS A 37 -22.58 -6.45 -3.96
CA LYS A 37 -22.96 -7.64 -3.20
C LYS A 37 -24.23 -8.27 -3.78
N GLY A 38 -24.13 -9.52 -4.23
CA GLY A 38 -25.25 -10.28 -4.79
C GLY A 38 -25.50 -10.06 -6.29
N LYS A 39 -24.69 -9.23 -6.97
CA LYS A 39 -24.74 -9.09 -8.44
C LYS A 39 -23.97 -10.21 -9.13
N THR A 40 -24.38 -10.61 -10.34
CA THR A 40 -23.65 -11.64 -11.10
C THR A 40 -22.36 -11.09 -11.70
N TYR A 41 -21.43 -11.98 -12.06
CA TYR A 41 -20.13 -11.59 -12.62
C TYR A 41 -20.25 -10.74 -13.90
N LEU A 42 -21.24 -11.04 -14.75
CA LEU A 42 -21.53 -10.27 -15.96
C LEU A 42 -22.05 -8.87 -15.66
N ASP A 43 -22.90 -8.71 -14.64
CA ASP A 43 -23.39 -7.39 -14.21
C ASP A 43 -22.23 -6.52 -13.68
N ILE A 44 -21.29 -7.14 -12.97
CA ILE A 44 -20.08 -6.46 -12.48
C ILE A 44 -19.17 -6.10 -13.66
N ALA A 45 -18.96 -7.00 -14.61
CA ALA A 45 -18.07 -6.75 -15.75
C ALA A 45 -18.58 -5.65 -16.70
N ILE A 46 -19.90 -5.55 -16.89
CA ILE A 46 -20.51 -4.65 -17.87
C ILE A 46 -20.84 -3.27 -17.27
N ASN A 47 -21.25 -3.20 -16.01
CA ASN A 47 -21.79 -1.98 -15.42
C ASN A 47 -21.04 -1.48 -14.18
N SER A 48 -19.99 -2.17 -13.71
CA SER A 48 -19.29 -1.74 -12.50
C SER A 48 -18.09 -0.84 -12.78
N SER A 49 -17.88 0.08 -11.85
CA SER A 49 -16.63 0.84 -11.72
C SER A 49 -15.48 0.00 -11.15
N ALA A 50 -15.65 -1.30 -10.93
CA ALA A 50 -14.64 -2.16 -10.29
C ALA A 50 -13.25 -2.12 -10.96
N PRO A 51 -13.10 -2.03 -12.30
CA PRO A 51 -11.78 -1.88 -12.92
C PRO A 51 -11.06 -0.58 -12.52
N LEU A 52 -11.79 0.52 -12.33
CA LEU A 52 -11.20 1.79 -11.87
C LEU A 52 -10.68 1.67 -10.43
N TYR A 53 -11.45 0.97 -9.59
CA TYR A 53 -11.00 0.69 -8.23
C TYR A 53 -9.79 -0.25 -8.23
N LEU A 54 -9.75 -1.27 -9.08
CA LEU A 54 -8.55 -2.12 -9.23
C LEU A 54 -7.31 -1.28 -9.57
N LEU A 55 -7.42 -0.37 -10.55
CA LEU A 55 -6.33 0.54 -10.91
C LEU A 55 -5.91 1.41 -9.73
N GLY A 56 -6.88 1.95 -8.98
CA GLY A 56 -6.60 2.71 -7.75
C GLY A 56 -5.83 1.90 -6.71
N SER A 57 -6.17 0.62 -6.54
CA SER A 57 -5.44 -0.29 -5.65
C SER A 57 -4.01 -0.55 -6.15
N ILE A 58 -3.81 -0.77 -7.45
CA ILE A 58 -2.47 -0.94 -8.03
C ILE A 58 -1.61 0.29 -7.77
N VAL A 59 -2.16 1.49 -7.99
CA VAL A 59 -1.46 2.76 -7.75
C VAL A 59 -1.10 2.90 -6.27
N LEU A 60 -2.04 2.66 -5.35
CA LEU A 60 -1.77 2.77 -3.91
C LEU A 60 -0.73 1.76 -3.44
N LEU A 61 -0.81 0.51 -3.88
CA LEU A 61 0.19 -0.51 -3.57
C LEU A 61 1.56 -0.15 -4.15
N GLY A 62 1.61 0.40 -5.36
CA GLY A 62 2.84 0.93 -5.97
C GLY A 62 3.44 2.08 -5.17
N VAL A 63 2.63 3.03 -4.71
CA VAL A 63 3.07 4.13 -3.85
C VAL A 63 3.56 3.60 -2.49
N GLY A 64 2.88 2.62 -1.91
CA GLY A 64 3.30 1.94 -0.68
C GLY A 64 4.68 1.27 -0.85
N LEU A 65 4.91 0.57 -1.96
CA LEU A 65 6.21 -0.01 -2.31
C LEU A 65 7.29 1.06 -2.48
N LEU A 66 7.01 2.17 -3.15
CA LEU A 66 7.94 3.29 -3.29
C LEU A 66 8.29 3.91 -1.93
N TYR A 67 7.30 4.04 -1.04
CA TYR A 67 7.52 4.53 0.32
C TYR A 67 8.40 3.56 1.13
N LEU A 68 8.15 2.25 1.05
CA LEU A 68 9.02 1.24 1.67
C LEU A 68 10.45 1.29 1.13
N PHE A 69 10.62 1.45 -0.18
CA PHE A 69 11.94 1.61 -0.79
C PHE A 69 12.64 2.89 -0.29
N PHE A 70 11.92 4.00 -0.18
CA PHE A 70 12.42 5.24 0.41
C PHE A 70 12.87 5.04 1.86
N LEU A 71 12.07 4.35 2.68
CA LEU A 71 12.41 4.02 4.06
C LEU A 71 13.67 3.14 4.14
N TYR A 72 13.76 2.10 3.31
CA TYR A 72 14.90 1.19 3.24
C TYR A 72 16.20 1.92 2.88
N ARG A 73 16.17 2.80 1.87
CA ARG A 73 17.34 3.60 1.48
C ARG A 73 17.83 4.51 2.61
N ASN A 74 16.90 5.08 3.38
CA ASN A 74 17.24 5.87 4.57
C ASN A 74 17.81 5.01 5.70
N LEU A 75 17.43 3.73 5.79
CA LEU A 75 17.89 2.77 6.80
C LEU A 75 19.40 2.51 6.67
N TRP A 76 19.90 2.32 5.45
CA TRP A 76 21.33 2.17 5.16
C TRP A 76 22.17 3.40 5.55
N GLN A 77 21.58 4.59 5.47
CA GLN A 77 22.24 5.84 5.89
C GLN A 77 22.09 6.11 7.39
N ALA A 78 21.07 5.54 8.03
CA ALA A 78 20.71 5.77 9.42
C ALA A 78 21.24 4.71 10.40
N ALA A 79 21.84 3.60 9.92
CA ALA A 79 22.41 2.54 10.75
C ALA A 79 23.48 3.00 11.77
N ALA A 80 23.93 4.26 11.68
CA ALA A 80 24.81 4.90 12.66
C ALA A 80 24.09 5.53 13.87
N LYS A 81 22.74 5.55 13.92
CA LYS A 81 21.95 6.19 14.99
C LYS A 81 20.67 5.40 15.34
N ASP A 82 20.70 4.72 16.49
CA ASP A 82 19.66 3.78 16.95
C ASP A 82 18.23 4.34 16.96
N TYR A 83 18.04 5.60 17.35
CA TYR A 83 16.71 6.21 17.44
C TYR A 83 16.04 6.49 16.08
N LEU A 84 16.80 6.52 14.98
CA LEU A 84 16.26 6.68 13.62
C LEU A 84 15.78 5.34 13.05
N LEU A 85 16.41 4.24 13.48
CA LEU A 85 16.10 2.90 13.01
C LEU A 85 14.71 2.47 13.48
N LEU A 86 14.37 2.71 14.76
CA LEU A 86 13.07 2.33 15.32
C LEU A 86 11.89 3.01 14.59
N THR A 87 11.98 4.32 14.32
CA THR A 87 10.94 5.04 13.57
C THR A 87 10.73 4.47 12.17
N VAL A 88 11.82 4.16 11.46
CA VAL A 88 11.76 3.61 10.10
C VAL A 88 11.11 2.23 10.09
N VAL A 89 11.46 1.36 11.05
CA VAL A 89 10.86 0.03 11.19
C VAL A 89 9.37 0.10 11.47
N ILE A 90 8.94 0.95 12.41
CA ILE A 90 7.50 1.12 12.73
C ILE A 90 6.73 1.59 11.49
N LEU A 91 7.22 2.60 10.78
CA LEU A 91 6.57 3.12 9.57
C LEU A 91 6.50 2.08 8.45
N ALA A 92 7.54 1.26 8.30
CA ALA A 92 7.53 0.16 7.34
C ALA A 92 6.46 -0.88 7.67
N ILE A 93 6.37 -1.32 8.93
CA ILE A 93 5.36 -2.28 9.39
C ILE A 93 3.96 -1.73 9.16
N LEU A 94 3.70 -0.47 9.54
CA LEU A 94 2.39 0.16 9.34
C LEU A 94 2.01 0.23 7.85
N THR A 95 2.97 0.56 6.98
CA THR A 95 2.74 0.60 5.53
C THR A 95 2.38 -0.79 4.99
N ILE A 96 3.07 -1.85 5.43
CA ILE A 96 2.76 -3.23 5.06
C ILE A 96 1.36 -3.62 5.52
N ILE A 97 0.98 -3.28 6.76
CA ILE A 97 -0.36 -3.55 7.28
C ILE A 97 -1.43 -2.88 6.41
N ASN A 98 -1.24 -1.62 6.04
CA ASN A 98 -2.18 -0.91 5.18
C ASN A 98 -2.27 -1.54 3.78
N MET A 99 -1.14 -1.93 3.19
CA MET A 99 -1.14 -2.67 1.91
C MET A 99 -1.93 -3.99 2.00
N ILE A 100 -1.80 -4.74 3.10
CA ILE A 100 -2.58 -5.95 3.36
C ILE A 100 -4.08 -5.61 3.43
N PHE A 101 -4.45 -4.53 4.13
CA PHE A 101 -5.85 -4.08 4.20
C PHE A 101 -6.45 -3.75 2.83
N ILE A 102 -5.70 -3.06 1.96
CA ILE A 102 -6.12 -2.75 0.58
C ILE A 102 -6.43 -4.03 -0.19
N ILE A 103 -5.56 -5.04 -0.12
CA ILE A 103 -5.76 -6.32 -0.81
C ILE A 103 -6.96 -7.07 -0.21
N TYR A 104 -7.07 -7.08 1.12
CA TYR A 104 -8.13 -7.80 1.82
C TYR A 104 -9.52 -7.23 1.53
N MET A 105 -9.65 -5.90 1.43
CA MET A 105 -10.91 -5.22 1.15
C MET A 105 -11.42 -5.46 -0.27
N ILE A 106 -10.63 -6.06 -1.17
CA ILE A 106 -11.13 -6.47 -2.49
C ILE A 106 -11.85 -7.81 -2.33
N GLN A 107 -13.19 -7.74 -2.34
CA GLN A 107 -14.04 -8.91 -2.14
C GLN A 107 -14.08 -9.84 -3.34
N ASN A 108 -13.76 -9.35 -4.55
CA ASN A 108 -13.70 -10.20 -5.73
C ASN A 108 -12.43 -11.07 -5.68
N PRO A 109 -12.57 -12.42 -5.61
CA PRO A 109 -11.43 -13.32 -5.44
C PRO A 109 -10.46 -13.28 -6.62
N ILE A 110 -10.94 -13.05 -7.85
CA ILE A 110 -10.11 -12.97 -9.05
C ILE A 110 -9.25 -11.71 -9.00
N LEU A 111 -9.84 -10.55 -8.70
CA LEU A 111 -9.11 -9.29 -8.61
C LEU A 111 -8.08 -9.30 -7.48
N ARG A 112 -8.43 -9.91 -6.34
CA ARG A 112 -7.51 -10.09 -5.21
C ARG A 112 -6.32 -10.97 -5.57
N ALA A 113 -6.55 -12.04 -6.35
CA ALA A 113 -5.48 -12.90 -6.84
C ALA A 113 -4.52 -12.13 -7.77
N ILE A 114 -5.04 -11.34 -8.71
CA ILE A 114 -4.23 -10.50 -9.61
C ILE A 114 -3.31 -9.56 -8.81
N LEU A 115 -3.84 -8.90 -7.78
CA LEU A 115 -3.05 -7.99 -6.94
C LEU A 115 -2.02 -8.71 -6.07
N SER A 116 -2.37 -9.88 -5.55
CA SER A 116 -1.43 -10.71 -4.80
C SER A 116 -0.25 -11.13 -5.67
N VAL A 117 -0.52 -11.53 -6.92
CA VAL A 117 0.52 -11.84 -7.92
C VAL A 117 1.33 -10.60 -8.28
N TYR A 118 0.71 -9.43 -8.42
CA TYR A 118 1.43 -8.18 -8.69
C TYR A 118 2.49 -7.88 -7.61
N ILE A 119 2.12 -7.99 -6.33
CA ILE A 119 3.05 -7.73 -5.22
C ILE A 119 4.08 -8.85 -5.07
N ILE A 120 3.63 -10.11 -4.97
CA ILE A 120 4.51 -11.25 -4.69
C ILE A 120 5.38 -11.57 -5.91
N GLY A 121 4.80 -11.57 -7.11
CA GLY A 121 5.51 -11.80 -8.36
C GLY A 121 6.51 -10.68 -8.64
N GLY A 122 6.15 -9.42 -8.41
CA GLY A 122 7.08 -8.29 -8.51
C GLY A 122 8.25 -8.43 -7.54
N ALA A 123 7.99 -8.78 -6.28
CA ALA A 123 9.03 -9.02 -5.28
C ALA A 123 9.94 -10.21 -5.65
N ALA A 124 9.37 -11.31 -6.14
CA ALA A 124 10.11 -12.51 -6.54
C ALA A 124 11.04 -12.24 -7.73
N ILE A 125 10.56 -11.56 -8.78
CA ILE A 125 11.39 -11.20 -9.94
C ILE A 125 12.58 -10.33 -9.50
N TYR A 126 12.34 -9.36 -8.60
CA TYR A 126 13.42 -8.54 -8.06
C TYR A 126 14.43 -9.37 -7.25
N ALA A 127 13.96 -10.33 -6.44
CA ALA A 127 14.83 -11.19 -5.64
C ALA A 127 15.65 -12.19 -6.47
N PHE A 128 15.15 -12.64 -7.63
CA PHE A 128 15.88 -13.54 -8.53
C PHE A 128 16.83 -12.83 -9.51
N ASN A 129 16.62 -11.54 -9.77
CA ASN A 129 17.49 -10.73 -10.63
C ASN A 129 18.63 -10.03 -9.88
N ASN A 130 18.71 -10.18 -8.55
CA ASN A 130 19.80 -9.71 -7.69
C ASN A 130 20.57 -10.91 -7.12
#